data_AF-A0A2G6PK60-F1
#
_entry.id   AF-A0A2G6PK60-F1
#
_cell.length_a   1.000
_cell.length_b   1.000
_cell.length_c   1.000
_cell.angle_alpha   90.00
_cell.angle_beta   90.00
_cell.angle_gamma   90.00
#
_symmetry.space_group_name_H-M   'P 1'
#
loop_
_entity.id
_entity.type
_entity.pdbx_description
1 polymer ?
#
loop_
_entity_poly.entity_id
_entity_poly.type
_entity_poly.pdbx_seq_one_letter_code
_entity_poly.pdbx_strand_id
1 'polypeptide(L)'
;MKSIEKLIKEFLLNKNIDLDKLEIKQNKYHCEVCGEPLIFFDENGYEIGRDCKCMRQYRFSARIKKFNKYSVINRNEGKDIFSNIDREILTEEEAEIYKKAYGYSKKFAENLKNGGGFLFQGTAGSGKTFLANCICNEIAKQGFSVISLTLSDYFKIIREDSKEEDKFLSIVREVDMLFIDD
;
A
#
# COMPACT_ATOMS: atom_id res chain seq x y z
N MET A 1 -15.39 -10.46 -14.27
CA MET A 1 -15.21 -9.47 -15.34
C MET A 1 -16.22 -8.33 -15.28
N LYS A 2 -17.55 -8.55 -15.38
CA LYS A 2 -18.58 -7.48 -15.35
C LYS A 2 -18.56 -6.56 -14.10
N SER A 3 -18.04 -7.03 -12.97
CA SER A 3 -17.95 -6.27 -11.72
C SER A 3 -16.84 -5.22 -11.70
N ILE A 4 -15.71 -5.48 -12.36
CA ILE A 4 -14.55 -4.59 -12.38
C ILE A 4 -14.79 -3.41 -13.33
N GLU A 5 -15.37 -3.66 -14.51
CA GLU A 5 -15.75 -2.61 -15.47
C GLU A 5 -16.73 -1.60 -14.87
N LYS A 6 -17.70 -2.07 -14.07
CA LYS A 6 -18.65 -1.20 -13.38
C LYS A 6 -17.96 -0.29 -12.36
N LEU A 7 -17.05 -0.86 -11.56
CA LEU A 7 -16.25 -0.11 -10.57
C LEU A 7 -15.31 0.91 -11.21
N ILE A 8 -14.73 0.58 -12.36
CA ILE A 8 -13.88 1.50 -13.14
C ILE A 8 -14.72 2.68 -13.63
N LYS A 9 -15.90 2.43 -14.22
CA LYS A 9 -16.80 3.49 -14.71
C LYS A 9 -17.29 4.41 -13.59
N GLU A 10 -17.69 3.85 -12.44
CA GLU A 10 -18.13 4.64 -11.27
C GLU A 10 -17.01 5.52 -10.71
N PHE A 11 -15.78 5.04 -10.65
CA PHE A 11 -14.63 5.83 -10.20
C PHE A 11 -14.30 6.99 -11.16
N LEU A 12 -14.32 6.74 -12.48
CA LEU A 12 -14.01 7.73 -13.50
C LEU A 12 -15.08 8.84 -13.56
N LEU A 13 -16.37 8.47 -13.47
CA LEU A 13 -17.47 9.44 -13.38
C LEU A 13 -17.35 10.35 -12.14
N ASN A 14 -17.03 9.77 -10.99
CA ASN A 14 -16.88 10.53 -9.74
C ASN A 14 -15.71 11.51 -9.75
N LYS A 15 -14.78 11.39 -10.70
CA LYS A 15 -13.63 12.29 -10.87
C LYS A 15 -13.79 13.29 -12.01
N ASN A 16 -14.96 13.35 -12.67
CA ASN A 16 -15.19 14.12 -13.91
C ASN A 16 -14.15 13.81 -15.00
N ILE A 17 -13.70 12.56 -15.05
CA ILE A 17 -12.80 12.09 -16.11
C ILE A 17 -13.68 11.66 -17.28
N ASP A 18 -13.52 12.38 -18.39
CA ASP A 18 -14.26 12.14 -19.62
C ASP A 18 -13.67 10.92 -20.34
N LEU A 19 -14.45 9.84 -20.42
CA LEU A 19 -14.02 8.58 -21.04
C LEU A 19 -13.62 8.76 -22.51
N ASP A 20 -14.18 9.77 -23.18
CA ASP A 20 -13.91 10.07 -24.59
C ASP A 20 -12.62 10.89 -24.79
N LYS A 21 -11.99 11.38 -23.69
CA LYS A 21 -10.72 12.14 -23.71
C LYS A 21 -9.48 11.31 -23.42
N LEU A 22 -9.63 9.99 -23.23
CA LEU A 22 -8.51 9.07 -23.19
C LEU A 22 -7.85 9.02 -24.58
N GLU A 23 -6.93 9.96 -24.84
CA GLU A 23 -6.25 10.06 -26.14
C GLU A 23 -5.53 8.76 -26.49
N ILE A 24 -5.90 8.21 -27.65
CA ILE A 24 -5.24 7.06 -28.28
C ILE A 24 -3.86 7.53 -28.77
N LYS A 25 -2.85 7.42 -27.92
CA LYS A 25 -1.44 7.49 -28.34
C LYS A 25 -0.73 6.23 -27.87
N GLN A 26 -0.39 5.37 -28.85
CA GLN A 26 0.50 4.22 -28.71
C GLN A 26 0.04 3.16 -27.67
N ASN A 27 -1.09 2.49 -27.93
CA ASN A 27 -1.44 1.17 -27.37
C ASN A 27 -1.29 0.97 -25.84
N LYS A 28 -1.39 2.06 -25.07
CA LYS A 28 -1.32 2.03 -23.60
C LYS A 28 -2.32 3.03 -23.06
N TYR A 29 -3.44 2.54 -22.53
CA TYR A 29 -4.38 3.37 -21.79
C TYR A 29 -3.71 3.74 -20.46
N HIS A 30 -3.64 5.03 -20.12
CA HIS A 30 -3.05 5.50 -18.87
C HIS A 30 -4.09 6.26 -18.05
N CYS A 31 -3.91 6.27 -16.73
CA CYS A 31 -4.73 7.08 -15.84
C CYS A 31 -4.40 8.56 -16.02
N GLU A 32 -5.40 9.38 -16.32
CA GLU A 32 -5.23 10.83 -16.48
C GLU A 32 -4.78 11.55 -15.19
N VAL A 33 -4.97 10.92 -14.03
CA VAL A 33 -4.63 11.53 -12.73
C VAL A 33 -3.19 11.22 -12.30
N CYS A 34 -2.77 9.95 -12.40
CA CYS A 34 -1.44 9.53 -11.93
C CYS A 34 -0.49 9.06 -13.03
N GLY A 35 -0.95 8.97 -14.28
CA GLY A 35 -0.16 8.53 -15.42
C GLY A 35 0.18 7.04 -15.44
N GLU A 36 -0.25 6.23 -14.46
CA GLU A 36 0.00 4.79 -14.49
C GLU A 36 -0.81 4.10 -15.62
N PRO A 37 -0.25 3.06 -16.26
CA PRO A 37 -0.97 2.29 -17.27
C PRO A 37 -2.15 1.55 -16.64
N LEU A 38 -3.32 1.70 -17.26
CA LEU A 38 -4.58 1.01 -16.92
C LEU A 38 -4.72 -0.31 -17.67
N ILE A 39 -4.20 -0.38 -18.90
CA ILE A 39 -4.30 -1.54 -19.77
C ILE A 39 -2.95 -1.80 -20.42
N PHE A 40 -2.53 -3.06 -20.44
CA PHE A 40 -1.35 -3.54 -21.16
C PHE A 40 -1.67 -4.88 -21.84
N PHE A 41 -0.84 -5.29 -22.78
CA PHE A 41 -0.97 -6.57 -23.48
C PHE A 41 0.08 -7.55 -22.96
N ASP A 42 -0.29 -8.81 -22.78
CA ASP A 42 0.68 -9.88 -22.50
C ASP A 42 1.46 -10.30 -23.75
N GLU A 43 2.36 -11.26 -23.60
CA GLU A 43 3.19 -11.80 -24.68
C GLU A 43 2.37 -12.44 -25.82
N ASN A 44 1.12 -12.83 -25.54
CA ASN A 44 0.20 -13.42 -26.51
C ASN A 44 -0.77 -12.39 -27.13
N GLY A 45 -0.67 -11.11 -26.74
CA GLY A 45 -1.54 -10.04 -27.21
C GLY A 45 -2.88 -9.94 -26.49
N TYR A 46 -3.08 -10.62 -25.35
CA TYR A 46 -4.29 -10.47 -24.54
C TYR A 46 -4.26 -9.17 -23.73
N GLU A 47 -5.39 -8.47 -23.71
CA GLU A 47 -5.59 -7.27 -22.92
C GLU A 47 -5.68 -7.60 -21.42
N ILE A 48 -4.85 -6.96 -20.61
CA ILE A 48 -4.85 -7.06 -19.15
C ILE A 48 -5.08 -5.68 -18.55
N GLY A 49 -6.19 -5.53 -17.83
CA GLY A 49 -6.47 -4.37 -17.00
C GLY A 49 -5.78 -4.43 -15.65
N ARG A 50 -5.23 -3.29 -15.18
CA ARG A 50 -4.75 -3.11 -13.80
C ARG A 50 -5.30 -1.83 -13.20
N ASP A 51 -5.54 -1.89 -11.89
CA ASP A 51 -5.83 -0.69 -11.11
C ASP A 51 -4.61 0.23 -11.10
N CYS A 52 -4.80 1.51 -11.45
CA CYS A 52 -3.81 2.55 -11.20
C CYS A 52 -3.74 2.91 -9.71
N LYS A 53 -2.70 3.64 -9.31
CA LYS A 53 -2.51 4.21 -7.96
C LYS A 53 -3.77 4.85 -7.41
N CYS A 54 -4.44 5.69 -8.20
CA CYS A 54 -5.64 6.40 -7.73
C CYS A 54 -6.79 5.43 -7.41
N MET A 55 -6.96 4.40 -8.23
CA MET A 55 -7.98 3.37 -8.01
C MET A 55 -7.67 2.54 -6.77
N ARG A 56 -6.41 2.11 -6.60
CA ARG A 56 -5.96 1.36 -5.42
C ARG A 56 -6.24 2.14 -4.14
N GLN A 57 -5.86 3.42 -4.12
CA GLN A 57 -6.09 4.31 -2.98
C GLN A 57 -7.57 4.56 -2.69
N TYR A 58 -8.39 4.75 -3.72
CA TYR A 58 -9.83 4.93 -3.57
C TYR A 58 -10.51 3.69 -2.98
N ARG A 59 -10.22 2.51 -3.55
CA ARG A 59 -10.77 1.24 -3.06
C ARG A 59 -10.37 0.98 -1.62
N PHE A 60 -9.11 1.22 -1.28
CA PHE A 60 -8.64 1.09 0.10
C PHE A 60 -9.38 2.04 1.04
N SER A 61 -9.42 3.33 0.70
CA SER A 61 -10.08 4.35 1.52
C SER A 61 -11.57 4.04 1.76
N ALA A 62 -12.26 3.52 0.74
CA ALA A 62 -13.66 3.13 0.84
C ALA A 62 -13.88 1.95 1.81
N ARG A 63 -12.97 0.96 1.80
CA ARG A 63 -13.06 -0.23 2.64
C ARG A 63 -12.69 0.06 4.10
N ILE A 64 -11.70 0.92 4.33
CA ILE A 64 -11.16 1.14 5.67
C ILE A 64 -11.81 2.30 6.44
N LYS A 65 -12.88 2.94 5.94
CA LYS A 65 -13.50 4.13 6.58
C LYS A 65 -13.71 3.99 8.09
N LYS A 66 -14.19 2.84 8.57
CA LYS A 66 -14.41 2.57 9.99
C LYS A 66 -13.12 2.30 10.79
N PHE A 67 -12.11 1.75 10.13
CA PHE A 67 -10.82 1.37 10.72
C PHE A 67 -9.69 2.32 10.32
N ASN A 68 -10.03 3.52 9.85
CA ASN A 68 -9.08 4.42 9.20
C ASN A 68 -7.91 4.82 10.12
N LYS A 69 -8.15 4.84 11.44
CA LYS A 69 -7.14 5.07 12.49
C LYS A 69 -6.00 4.03 12.55
N TYR A 70 -6.19 2.88 11.90
CA TYR A 70 -5.20 1.80 11.78
C TYR A 70 -4.45 1.83 10.43
N SER A 71 -4.78 2.76 9.54
CA SER A 71 -4.00 2.96 8.31
C SER A 71 -2.74 3.77 8.61
N VAL A 72 -1.64 3.45 7.93
CA VAL A 72 -0.36 4.18 8.08
C VAL A 72 -0.52 5.65 7.69
N ILE A 73 -1.35 5.93 6.69
CA ILE A 73 -1.71 7.28 6.24
C ILE A 73 -2.29 8.11 7.38
N ASN A 74 -3.03 7.49 8.30
CA ASN A 74 -3.68 8.16 9.44
C ASN A 74 -2.78 8.18 10.69
N ARG A 75 -2.00 7.12 10.93
CA ARG A 75 -1.25 6.95 12.18
C ARG A 75 0.06 7.74 12.23
N ASN A 76 0.78 7.87 11.11
CA ASN A 76 2.14 8.43 11.11
C ASN A 76 2.41 9.56 10.10
N GLU A 77 1.39 10.09 9.41
CA GLU A 77 1.47 11.27 8.50
C GLU A 77 2.75 11.39 7.64
N GLY A 78 3.37 10.27 7.24
CA GLY A 78 4.63 10.29 6.48
C GLY A 78 5.85 10.91 7.19
N LYS A 79 5.89 10.95 8.53
CA LYS A 79 7.04 11.48 9.30
C LYS A 79 8.25 10.56 9.28
N ASP A 80 8.01 9.25 9.31
CA ASP A 80 9.05 8.24 9.23
C ASP A 80 9.33 7.92 7.77
N ILE A 81 10.37 8.53 7.21
CA ILE A 81 10.79 8.34 5.82
C ILE A 81 12.28 8.06 5.75
N PHE A 82 12.70 7.29 4.75
CA PHE A 82 14.10 6.91 4.56
C PHE A 82 15.06 8.12 4.42
N SER A 83 14.59 9.29 4.04
CA SER A 83 15.42 10.50 3.98
C SER A 83 15.74 11.09 5.35
N ASN A 84 15.00 10.73 6.40
CA ASN A 84 15.21 11.24 7.76
C ASN A 84 16.26 10.42 8.53
N ILE A 85 16.87 9.43 7.88
CA ILE A 85 17.92 8.62 8.46
C ILE A 85 19.22 9.42 8.41
N ASP A 86 19.84 9.61 9.57
CA ASP A 86 21.20 10.10 9.65
C ASP A 86 22.18 9.00 9.25
N ARG A 87 22.71 9.11 8.03
CA ARG A 87 23.62 8.10 7.46
C ARG A 87 25.01 8.15 8.07
N GLU A 88 25.37 9.23 8.76
CA GLU A 88 26.70 9.40 9.35
C GLU A 88 26.86 8.59 10.64
N ILE A 89 25.73 8.21 11.27
CA ILE A 89 25.70 7.50 12.56
C ILE A 89 25.50 5.98 12.36
N LEU A 90 25.15 5.53 11.15
CA LEU A 90 24.90 4.12 10.87
C LEU A 90 26.20 3.31 10.82
N THR A 91 26.17 2.13 11.42
CA THR A 91 27.14 1.08 11.13
C THR A 91 26.96 0.55 9.71
N GLU A 92 27.99 -0.12 9.17
CA GLU A 92 27.91 -0.77 7.85
C GLU A 92 26.78 -1.80 7.76
N GLU A 93 26.57 -2.57 8.84
CA GLU A 93 25.49 -3.56 8.92
C GLU A 93 24.11 -2.91 8.87
N GLU A 94 23.90 -1.84 9.64
CA GLU A 94 22.65 -1.09 9.62
C GLU A 94 22.40 -0.47 8.25
N ALA A 95 23.43 0.14 7.65
CA ALA A 95 23.32 0.73 6.31
C ALA A 95 22.86 -0.31 5.27
N GLU A 96 23.39 -1.53 5.31
CA GLU A 96 22.96 -2.63 4.44
C GLU A 96 21.52 -3.09 4.74
N ILE A 97 21.10 -3.13 6.00
CA ILE A 97 19.69 -3.40 6.36
C ILE A 97 18.76 -2.34 5.77
N TYR A 98 19.08 -1.06 5.94
CA TYR A 98 18.31 0.05 5.40
C TYR A 98 18.22 0.02 3.87
N LYS A 99 19.33 -0.30 3.20
CA LYS A 99 19.39 -0.45 1.75
C LYS A 99 18.49 -1.59 1.25
N LYS A 100 18.50 -2.75 1.93
CA LYS A 100 17.61 -3.88 1.62
C LYS A 100 16.14 -3.51 1.84
N ALA A 101 15.81 -2.88 2.97
CA ALA A 101 14.47 -2.40 3.27
C ALA A 101 13.95 -1.39 2.23
N TYR A 102 14.79 -0.42 1.87
CA TYR A 102 14.46 0.56 0.84
C TYR A 102 14.26 -0.11 -0.52
N GLY A 103 15.16 -0.99 -0.94
CA GLY A 103 15.05 -1.75 -2.18
C GLY A 103 13.78 -2.59 -2.25
N TYR A 104 13.41 -3.25 -1.15
CA TYR A 104 12.15 -3.99 -1.04
C TYR A 104 10.94 -3.09 -1.24
N SER A 105 10.90 -1.95 -0.52
CA SER A 105 9.78 -1.01 -0.60
C SER A 105 9.63 -0.40 -2.00
N LYS A 106 10.75 -0.08 -2.68
CA LYS A 106 10.76 0.45 -4.05
C LYS A 106 10.25 -0.53 -5.10
N LYS A 107 10.51 -1.82 -4.91
CA LYS A 107 10.08 -2.90 -5.83
C LYS A 107 8.86 -3.65 -5.29
N PHE A 108 8.05 -3.00 -4.46
CA PHE A 108 6.99 -3.68 -3.73
C PHE A 108 5.96 -4.36 -4.65
N ALA A 109 5.63 -3.77 -5.80
CA ALA A 109 4.73 -4.39 -6.78
C ALA A 109 5.22 -5.77 -7.28
N GLU A 110 6.53 -5.97 -7.37
CA GLU A 110 7.16 -7.25 -7.73
C GLU A 110 7.22 -8.17 -6.52
N ASN A 111 7.66 -7.64 -5.38
CA ASN A 111 7.78 -8.42 -4.13
C ASN A 111 6.42 -8.95 -3.64
N LEU A 112 5.35 -8.18 -3.82
CA LEU A 112 3.99 -8.59 -3.47
C LEU A 112 3.57 -9.88 -4.21
N LYS A 113 4.03 -10.08 -5.45
CA LYS A 113 3.73 -11.30 -6.23
C LYS A 113 4.50 -12.52 -5.71
N ASN A 114 5.74 -12.30 -5.27
CA ASN A 114 6.61 -13.34 -4.76
C ASN A 114 6.33 -13.66 -3.28
N GLY A 115 5.61 -12.77 -2.60
CA GLY A 115 5.38 -12.82 -1.16
C GLY A 115 6.62 -12.43 -0.35
N GLY A 116 6.52 -12.64 0.97
CA GLY A 116 7.59 -12.34 1.91
C GLY A 116 7.49 -10.95 2.55
N GLY A 117 8.27 -10.76 3.60
CA GLY A 117 8.27 -9.55 4.41
C GLY A 117 9.48 -9.52 5.34
N PHE A 118 9.39 -8.69 6.37
CA PHE A 118 10.46 -8.53 7.34
C PHE A 118 10.00 -8.96 8.73
N LEU A 119 10.93 -9.57 9.47
CA LEU A 119 10.85 -9.73 10.92
C LEU A 119 12.01 -8.95 11.51
N PHE A 120 11.72 -7.88 12.24
CA PHE A 120 12.75 -7.09 12.90
C PHE A 120 12.94 -7.57 14.35
N GLN A 121 14.18 -7.87 14.71
CA GLN A 121 14.57 -8.26 16.06
C GLN A 121 15.72 -7.39 16.55
N GLY A 122 15.67 -6.97 17.81
CA GLY A 122 16.67 -6.10 18.42
C GLY A 122 16.17 -5.44 19.70
N THR A 123 17.05 -4.76 20.42
CA THR A 123 16.74 -4.09 21.69
C THR A 123 15.81 -2.88 21.53
N ALA A 124 15.19 -2.44 22.62
CA ALA A 124 14.40 -1.20 22.61
C ALA A 124 15.27 -0.01 22.15
N GLY A 125 14.69 0.88 21.34
CA GLY A 125 15.41 2.03 20.78
C GLY A 125 16.26 1.75 19.54
N SER A 126 16.35 0.51 19.06
CA SER A 126 17.15 0.15 17.88
C SER A 126 16.53 0.55 16.51
N GLY A 127 15.52 1.44 16.50
CA GLY A 127 14.92 1.96 15.26
C GLY A 127 14.03 0.99 14.46
N LYS A 128 13.64 -0.19 15.00
CA LYS A 128 12.82 -1.19 14.29
C LYS A 128 11.49 -0.63 13.78
N THR A 129 10.71 -0.05 14.68
CA THR A 129 9.41 0.55 14.36
C THR A 129 9.56 1.69 13.36
N PHE A 130 10.60 2.52 13.51
CA PHE A 130 10.91 3.59 12.56
C PHE A 130 11.19 3.04 11.15
N LEU A 131 12.04 2.00 11.03
CA LEU A 131 12.34 1.38 9.74
C LEU A 131 11.09 0.70 9.13
N ALA A 132 10.30 0.01 9.93
CA ALA A 132 9.03 -0.57 9.50
C ALA A 132 8.06 0.50 8.96
N ASN A 133 7.97 1.64 9.65
CA ASN A 133 7.17 2.78 9.21
C ASN A 133 7.73 3.40 7.91
N CYS A 134 9.05 3.50 7.75
CA CYS A 134 9.67 3.95 6.50
C CYS A 134 9.26 3.06 5.32
N ILE A 135 9.33 1.73 5.48
CA ILE A 135 8.89 0.76 4.47
C ILE A 135 7.41 0.98 4.14
N CYS A 136 6.56 1.01 5.17
CA CYS A 136 5.12 1.19 5.03
C CYS A 136 4.75 2.49 4.32
N ASN A 137 5.40 3.61 4.68
CA ASN A 137 5.17 4.91 4.06
C ASN A 137 5.61 4.91 2.59
N GLU A 138 6.73 4.28 2.25
CA GLU A 138 7.19 4.20 0.86
C GLU A 138 6.25 3.33 0.00
N ILE A 139 5.71 2.25 0.56
CA ILE A 139 4.69 1.40 -0.08
C ILE A 139 3.37 2.18 -0.28
N ALA A 140 2.90 2.86 0.76
CA ALA A 140 1.67 3.66 0.71
C ALA A 140 1.77 4.82 -0.30
N LYS A 141 2.94 5.45 -0.44
CA LYS A 141 3.20 6.49 -1.46
C LYS A 141 3.03 5.97 -2.89
N GLN A 142 3.26 4.69 -3.13
CA GLN A 142 3.02 4.02 -4.43
C GLN A 142 1.55 3.64 -4.64
N GLY A 143 0.69 3.90 -3.65
CA GLY A 143 -0.75 3.66 -3.71
C GLY A 143 -1.19 2.28 -3.27
N PHE A 144 -0.29 1.48 -2.70
CA PHE A 144 -0.66 0.21 -2.09
C PHE A 144 -1.29 0.44 -0.72
N SER A 145 -2.20 -0.45 -0.36
CA SER A 145 -2.90 -0.46 0.91
C SER A 145 -2.01 -0.98 2.03
N VAL A 146 -1.91 -0.21 3.10
CA VAL A 146 -1.07 -0.55 4.26
C VAL A 146 -1.85 -0.34 5.56
N ILE A 147 -1.90 -1.38 6.39
CA ILE A 147 -2.37 -1.29 7.78
C ILE A 147 -1.16 -1.39 8.71
N SER A 148 -1.10 -0.49 9.68
CA SER A 148 -0.16 -0.54 10.80
C SER A 148 -0.96 -0.52 12.09
N LEU A 149 -0.77 -1.56 12.90
CA LEU A 149 -1.40 -1.68 14.20
C LEU A 149 -0.40 -2.19 15.23
N THR A 150 -0.62 -1.83 16.50
CA THR A 150 0.06 -2.50 17.62
C THR A 150 -0.72 -3.77 17.98
N LEU A 151 -0.11 -4.73 18.66
CA LEU A 151 -0.84 -5.86 19.24
C LEU A 151 -1.92 -5.39 20.21
N SER A 152 -1.64 -4.34 20.99
CA SER A 152 -2.61 -3.73 21.90
C SER A 152 -3.85 -3.19 21.17
N ASP A 153 -3.66 -2.61 19.99
CA ASP A 153 -4.75 -2.15 19.14
C ASP A 153 -5.59 -3.29 18.60
N TYR A 154 -4.94 -4.38 18.17
CA TYR A 154 -5.63 -5.58 17.73
C TYR A 154 -6.55 -6.13 18.83
N PHE A 155 -6.01 -6.28 20.05
CA PHE A 155 -6.81 -6.78 21.18
C PHE A 155 -7.96 -5.87 21.58
N LYS A 156 -7.90 -4.57 21.29
CA LYS A 156 -9.05 -3.68 21.50
C LYS A 156 -10.16 -3.97 20.50
N ILE A 157 -9.82 -4.18 19.23
CA ILE A 157 -10.78 -4.53 18.17
C ILE A 157 -11.52 -5.84 18.53
N ILE A 158 -10.77 -6.86 18.97
CA ILE A 158 -11.35 -8.17 19.34
C ILE A 158 -12.26 -8.06 20.58
N ARG A 159 -11.93 -7.17 21.52
CA ARG A 159 -12.70 -7.01 22.77
C ARG A 159 -14.03 -6.29 22.59
N GLU A 160 -14.23 -5.55 21.49
CA GLU A 160 -15.43 -4.75 21.26
C GLU A 160 -16.64 -5.60 20.80
N ASP A 161 -16.48 -6.47 19.79
CA ASP A 161 -17.52 -7.38 19.25
C ASP A 161 -16.88 -8.38 18.26
N SER A 162 -17.28 -9.65 18.28
CA SER A 162 -16.81 -10.67 17.30
C SER A 162 -17.17 -10.30 15.86
N LYS A 163 -18.28 -9.60 15.64
CA LYS A 163 -18.64 -9.09 14.29
C LYS A 163 -17.70 -8.00 13.80
N GLU A 164 -17.07 -7.25 14.70
CA GLU A 164 -16.10 -6.22 14.34
C GLU A 164 -14.73 -6.83 14.06
N GLU A 165 -14.34 -7.87 14.80
CA GLU A 165 -13.18 -8.69 14.47
C GLU A 165 -13.29 -9.27 13.05
N ASP A 166 -14.40 -9.90 12.70
CA ASP A 166 -14.60 -10.48 11.36
C ASP A 166 -14.46 -9.44 10.25
N LYS A 167 -15.04 -8.25 10.45
CA LYS A 167 -14.90 -7.13 9.49
C LYS A 167 -13.46 -6.67 9.39
N PHE A 168 -12.77 -6.50 10.52
CA PHE A 168 -11.38 -6.06 10.51
C PHE A 168 -10.48 -7.08 9.83
N LEU A 169 -10.64 -8.37 10.14
CA LEU A 169 -9.91 -9.47 9.52
C LEU A 169 -10.17 -9.55 8.02
N SER A 170 -11.40 -9.29 7.55
CA SER A 170 -11.68 -9.22 6.11
C SER A 170 -10.88 -8.13 5.41
N ILE A 171 -10.67 -6.97 6.07
CA ILE A 171 -9.86 -5.88 5.52
C ILE A 171 -8.38 -6.27 5.54
N VAL A 172 -7.89 -6.82 6.66
CA VAL A 172 -6.50 -7.25 6.81
C VAL A 172 -6.11 -8.31 5.77
N ARG A 173 -7.03 -9.19 5.38
CA ARG A 173 -6.79 -10.19 4.32
C ARG A 173 -6.67 -9.58 2.91
N GLU A 174 -7.20 -8.39 2.70
CA GLU A 174 -7.23 -7.72 1.39
C GLU A 174 -6.18 -6.63 1.24
N VAL A 175 -5.52 -6.21 2.33
CA VAL A 175 -4.46 -5.19 2.22
C VAL A 175 -3.19 -5.77 1.62
N ASP A 176 -2.46 -4.92 0.91
CA ASP A 176 -1.20 -5.32 0.26
C ASP A 176 -0.09 -5.52 1.31
N MET A 177 -0.09 -4.74 2.39
CA MET A 177 0.90 -4.84 3.47
C MET A 177 0.25 -4.69 4.85
N LEU A 178 0.61 -5.61 5.76
CA LEU A 178 0.27 -5.55 7.17
C LEU A 178 1.54 -5.38 8.00
N PHE A 179 1.57 -4.37 8.85
CA PHE A 179 2.60 -4.17 9.85
C PHE A 179 1.99 -4.30 11.26
N ILE A 180 2.56 -5.21 12.05
CA ILE A 180 2.21 -5.44 13.44
C ILE A 180 3.40 -5.01 14.30
N ASP A 181 3.18 -3.99 15.11
CA ASP A 181 4.13 -3.49 16.11
C ASP A 181 3.81 -4.10 17.48
N ASP A 182 4.78 -4.12 18.39
CA ASP A 182 4.63 -4.71 19.73
C ASP A 182 3.66 -3.93 20.65
#